data_AF-A0A0K2B5U3-F1
#
_entry.id   AF-A0A0K2B5U3-F1
#
_cell.length_a   1.000
_cell.length_b   1.000
_cell.length_c   1.000
_cell.angle_alpha   90.00
_cell.angle_beta   90.00
_cell.angle_gamma   90.00
#
_symmetry.space_group_name_H-M   'P 1'
#
loop_
_entity.id
_entity.type
_entity.pdbx_description
1 polymer ?
#
loop_
_entity_poly.entity_id
_entity_poly.type
_entity_poly.pdbx_seq_one_letter_code
_entity_poly.pdbx_strand_id
1 'polypeptide(L)'
;MAALHHSPRPESIEDLEQPVTYNEASALLARTGHDARPDTIRRWVKEDGITTVSVRGRTGSVKYVDWSDVLTAHFKRTAAKLRASSDWP
;
A
#
# COMPACT_ATOMS: atom_id res chain seq x y z
N MET A 1 -32.25 -0.12 -7.92
CA MET A 1 -31.46 1.02 -7.43
C MET A 1 -30.09 0.49 -7.06
N ALA A 2 -29.05 0.86 -7.80
CA ALA A 2 -27.69 0.45 -7.46
C ALA A 2 -27.24 1.25 -6.24
N ALA A 3 -26.99 0.57 -5.12
CA ALA A 3 -26.26 1.17 -4.02
C ALA A 3 -24.85 1.46 -4.55
N LEU A 4 -24.60 2.71 -4.92
CA LEU A 4 -23.24 3.22 -4.96
C LEU A 4 -22.74 3.05 -3.52
N HIS A 5 -21.98 1.98 -3.27
CA HIS A 5 -21.17 1.84 -2.06
C HIS A 5 -20.12 2.96 -2.14
N HIS A 6 -20.56 4.18 -1.81
CA HIS A 6 -19.69 5.28 -1.51
C HIS A 6 -19.11 4.97 -0.14
N SER A 7 -18.08 4.11 -0.12
CA SER A 7 -17.23 4.00 1.05
C SER A 7 -16.60 5.38 1.23
N PRO A 8 -16.91 6.11 2.31
CA PRO A 8 -16.27 7.39 2.56
C PRO A 8 -14.76 7.17 2.57
N ARG A 9 -14.00 8.12 2.02
CA ARG A 9 -12.55 8.05 2.11
C ARG A 9 -12.18 8.06 3.60
N PRO A 10 -11.24 7.21 4.06
CA PRO A 10 -10.80 7.25 5.45
C PRO A 10 -10.29 8.65 5.78
N GLU A 11 -10.88 9.26 6.80
CA GLU A 11 -10.55 10.62 7.27
C GLU A 11 -9.57 10.55 8.44
N SER A 12 -9.51 9.40 9.12
CA SER A 12 -8.70 9.13 10.31
C SER A 12 -7.95 7.79 10.20
N ILE A 13 -6.93 7.59 11.05
CA ILE A 13 -6.19 6.32 11.10
C ILE A 13 -7.11 5.16 11.50
N GLU A 14 -8.12 5.45 12.33
CA GLU A 14 -9.07 4.47 12.86
C GLU A 14 -9.97 3.87 11.75
N ASP A 15 -10.06 4.55 10.61
CA ASP A 15 -10.80 4.09 9.43
C ASP A 15 -10.00 3.09 8.57
N LEU A 16 -8.70 2.93 8.83
CA LEU A 16 -7.87 1.91 8.19
C LEU A 16 -7.96 0.62 9.00
N GLU A 17 -8.19 -0.51 8.34
CA GLU A 17 -8.27 -1.82 9.02
C GLU A 17 -6.91 -2.20 9.62
N GLN A 18 -5.85 -1.95 8.84
CA GLN A 18 -4.48 -2.30 9.21
C GLN A 18 -3.54 -1.14 8.88
N PRO A 19 -3.56 -0.05 9.68
CA PRO A 19 -2.77 1.13 9.40
C PRO A 19 -1.28 0.84 9.54
N VAL A 20 -0.53 1.07 8.47
CA VAL A 20 0.93 0.97 8.46
C VAL A 20 1.56 2.18 7.80
N THR A 21 2.73 2.59 8.27
CA THR A 21 3.57 3.57 7.59
C THR A 21 4.32 2.93 6.41
N TYR A 22 4.87 3.75 5.51
CA TYR A 22 5.68 3.23 4.40
C TYR A 22 6.92 2.45 4.85
N ASN A 23 7.52 2.82 5.99
CA ASN A 23 8.68 2.12 6.53
C ASN A 23 8.29 0.76 7.11
N GLU A 24 7.17 0.70 7.84
CA GLU A 24 6.64 -0.57 8.37
C GLU A 24 6.21 -1.49 7.23
N ALA A 25 5.50 -0.97 6.22
CA ALA A 25 5.13 -1.72 5.04
C ALA A 25 6.35 -2.28 4.30
N SER A 26 7.42 -1.48 4.16
CA SER A 26 8.68 -1.95 3.56
C SER A 26 9.31 -3.09 4.36
N ALA A 27 9.35 -2.98 5.69
CA ALA A 27 9.86 -4.02 6.57
C ALA A 27 9.01 -5.31 6.50
N LEU A 28 7.68 -5.18 6.44
CA LEU A 28 6.77 -6.31 6.27
C LEU A 28 6.96 -7.00 4.92
N LEU A 29 7.07 -6.23 3.84
CA LEU A 29 7.30 -6.77 2.49
C LEU A 29 8.64 -7.49 2.37
N ALA A 30 9.69 -7.03 3.06
CA ALA A 30 10.98 -7.73 3.08
C ALA A 30 10.86 -9.18 3.57
N ARG A 31 9.90 -9.48 4.46
CA ARG A 31 9.64 -10.84 4.96
C ARG A 31 9.02 -11.78 3.92
N THR A 32 8.51 -11.24 2.80
CA THR A 32 7.92 -12.02 1.70
C THR A 32 8.97 -12.57 0.73
N GLY A 33 10.25 -12.20 0.89
CA GLY A 33 11.31 -12.50 -0.08
C GLY A 33 11.32 -11.58 -1.31
N HIS A 34 10.36 -10.67 -1.41
CA HIS A 34 10.26 -9.65 -2.46
C HIS A 34 10.20 -8.27 -1.82
N ASP A 35 11.36 -7.66 -1.62
CA ASP A 35 11.46 -6.36 -0.96
C ASP A 35 10.94 -5.21 -1.82
N ALA A 36 10.43 -4.18 -1.16
CA ALA A 36 10.06 -2.92 -1.79
C ALA A 36 10.49 -1.76 -0.90
N ARG A 37 11.24 -0.82 -1.47
CA ARG A 37 11.65 0.41 -0.76
C ARG A 37 10.45 1.31 -0.48
N PRO A 38 10.48 2.13 0.59
CA PRO A 38 9.38 3.05 0.93
C PRO A 38 8.96 3.97 -0.24
N ASP A 39 9.91 4.50 -1.01
CA ASP A 39 9.61 5.36 -2.16
C ASP A 39 8.90 4.61 -3.30
N THR A 40 9.25 3.33 -3.48
CA THR A 40 8.58 2.45 -4.44
C THR A 40 7.13 2.21 -4.01
N ILE A 41 6.90 1.94 -2.73
CA ILE A 41 5.55 1.77 -2.16
C ILE A 41 4.75 3.07 -2.31
N ARG A 42 5.35 4.23 -2.00
CA ARG A 42 4.71 5.55 -2.20
C ARG A 42 4.29 5.76 -3.65
N ARG A 43 5.12 5.35 -4.62
CA ARG A 43 4.77 5.41 -6.04
C ARG A 43 3.57 4.53 -6.35
N TRP A 44 3.55 3.28 -5.86
CA TRP A 44 2.42 2.37 -6.05
C TRP A 44 1.13 2.91 -5.48
N VAL A 45 1.19 3.50 -4.28
CA VAL A 45 0.04 4.13 -3.64
C VAL A 45 -0.53 5.26 -4.49
N LYS A 46 0.32 6.04 -5.15
CA LYS A 46 -0.11 7.09 -6.09
C LYS A 46 -0.70 6.51 -7.37
N GLU A 47 -0.08 5.49 -7.95
CA GLU A 47 -0.51 4.84 -9.20
C GLU A 47 -1.84 4.10 -9.04
N ASP A 48 -1.98 3.36 -7.94
CA ASP A 48 -3.13 2.50 -7.67
C ASP A 48 -4.27 3.26 -6.96
N GLY A 49 -4.06 4.54 -6.63
CA GLY A 49 -5.06 5.38 -5.96
C GLY A 49 -5.38 4.95 -4.53
N ILE A 50 -4.42 4.30 -3.85
CA ILE A 50 -4.58 3.82 -2.47
C ILE A 50 -4.71 5.03 -1.54
N THR A 51 -5.67 4.96 -0.61
CA THR A 51 -5.92 6.08 0.28
C THR A 51 -4.80 6.22 1.31
N THR A 52 -4.40 7.46 1.58
CA THR A 52 -3.40 7.79 2.60
C THR A 52 -4.01 8.69 3.65
N VAL A 53 -3.81 8.37 4.93
CA VAL A 53 -4.16 9.25 6.04
C VAL A 53 -2.88 9.90 6.56
N SER A 54 -2.89 11.22 6.73
CA SER A 54 -1.73 11.97 7.23
C SER A 54 -2.01 12.46 8.64
N VAL A 55 -1.24 11.98 9.61
CA VAL A 55 -1.34 12.41 11.01
C VAL A 55 -0.18 13.33 11.35
N ARG A 56 -0.51 14.52 11.85
CA ARG A 56 0.47 15.51 12.26
C ARG A 56 0.92 15.23 13.68
N GLY A 57 2.17 14.80 13.81
CA GLY A 57 2.87 14.65 15.08
C GLY A 57 3.73 15.87 15.42
N ARG A 58 4.42 15.78 16.55
CA ARG A 58 5.27 16.85 17.10
C ARG A 58 6.48 17.18 16.22
N THR A 59 6.98 16.19 15.47
CA THR A 59 8.18 16.28 14.61
C THR A 59 7.88 16.29 13.11
N GLY A 60 6.61 16.29 12.71
CA GLY A 60 6.23 16.28 11.29
C GLY A 60 4.92 15.54 11.05
N SER A 61 4.58 15.33 9.78
CA SER A 61 3.41 14.54 9.38
C SER A 61 3.82 13.13 8.97
N VAL A 62 3.21 12.12 9.59
CA VAL A 62 3.39 10.71 9.26
C VAL A 62 2.22 10.28 8.39
N LYS A 63 2.52 9.54 7.31
CA LYS A 63 1.50 9.01 6.40
C LYS A 63 1.28 7.53 6.66
N TYR A 64 0.01 7.17 6.79
CA TYR A 64 -0.48 5.81 6.97
C TYR A 64 -1.25 5.38 5.72
N VAL A 65 -1.16 4.09 5.44
CA VAL A 65 -1.87 3.39 4.38
C VAL A 65 -2.40 2.09 4.94
N ASP A 66 -3.44 1.54 4.33
CA ASP A 66 -3.91 0.21 4.69
C ASP A 66 -2.91 -0.85 4.20
N TRP A 67 -2.54 -1.78 5.08
CA TRP A 67 -1.62 -2.86 4.75
C TRP A 67 -2.17 -3.78 3.65
N SER A 68 -3.47 -4.07 3.66
CA SER A 68 -4.09 -4.99 2.69
C SER A 68 -4.01 -4.44 1.26
N ASP A 69 -4.20 -3.13 1.08
CA ASP A 69 -4.05 -2.44 -0.18
C ASP A 69 -2.60 -2.49 -0.69
N VAL A 70 -1.64 -2.22 0.20
CA VAL A 70 -0.21 -2.31 -0.15
C VAL A 70 0.19 -3.72 -0.54
N LEU A 71 -0.31 -4.73 0.19
CA LEU A 71 -0.04 -6.13 -0.09
C LEU A 71 -0.63 -6.55 -1.44
N THR A 72 -1.82 -6.06 -1.78
CA THR A 72 -2.45 -6.28 -3.10
C THR A 72 -1.63 -5.65 -4.22
N ALA A 73 -1.18 -4.41 -4.03
CA ALA A 73 -0.32 -3.69 -4.98
C ALA A 73 1.02 -4.40 -5.20
N HIS A 74 1.60 -4.93 -4.11
CA HIS A 74 2.82 -5.74 -4.15
C HIS A 74 2.60 -7.05 -4.91
N PHE A 75 1.54 -7.79 -4.59
CA PHE A 75 1.21 -9.06 -5.25
C PHE A 75 1.09 -8.88 -6.77
N LYS A 76 0.34 -7.87 -7.24
CA LYS A 76 0.17 -7.59 -8.67
C LYS A 76 1.51 -7.40 -9.39
N ARG A 77 2.42 -6.64 -8.79
CA ARG A 77 3.72 -6.29 -9.39
C ARG A 77 4.72 -7.42 -9.30
N THR A 78 4.76 -8.14 -8.17
CA THR A 78 5.58 -9.34 -8.02
C THR A 78 5.14 -10.42 -9.00
N ALA A 79 3.83 -10.66 -9.15
CA ALA A 79 3.30 -11.60 -10.14
C ALA A 79 3.64 -11.18 -11.57
N ALA A 80 3.52 -9.91 -11.92
CA ALA A 80 3.91 -9.41 -13.24
C ALA A 80 5.42 -9.58 -13.51
N LYS A 81 6.26 -9.27 -12.52
CA LYS A 81 7.71 -9.45 -12.60
C LYS A 81 8.07 -10.93 -12.80
N LEU A 82 7.47 -11.82 -12.00
CA LEU A 82 7.72 -13.25 -12.09
C LEU A 82 7.29 -13.82 -13.44
N ARG A 83 6.11 -13.41 -13.96
CA ARG A 83 5.64 -13.79 -15.30
C ARG A 83 6.59 -13.34 -16.41
N ALA A 84 7.08 -12.10 -16.34
CA ALA A 84 8.05 -11.60 -17.30
C ALA A 84 9.41 -12.30 -17.20
N SER A 85 9.80 -12.78 -16.01
CA SER A 85 11.03 -13.56 -15.83
C SER A 85 10.88 -15.04 -16.18
N SER A 86 9.65 -15.55 -16.27
CA SER A 86 9.34 -16.94 -16.58
C SER A 86 9.16 -17.20 -18.08
N ASP A 87 9.72 -16.34 -18.95
CA ASP A 87 9.89 -16.63 -20.38
C ASP A 87 10.86 -17.81 -20.55
N TRP A 88 10.35 -19.00 -20.23
CA TRP A 88 10.88 -20.28 -20.63
C TRP A 88 10.12 -20.69 -21.90
N PRO A 89 10.80 -20.98 -23.02
CA PRO A 89 10.16 -21.38 -24.28
C PRO A 89 9.39 -22.69 -24.18
#